data_AF-A0A1N7C922-F1
#
_entry.id   AF-A0A1N7C922-F1
#
_cell.length_a   1.000
_cell.length_b   1.000
_cell.length_c   1.000
_cell.angle_alpha   90.00
_cell.angle_beta   90.00
_cell.angle_gamma   90.00
#
_symmetry.space_group_name_H-M   'P 1'
#
loop_
_entity.id
_entity.type
_entity.pdbx_description
1 polymer ?
#
loop_
_entity_poly.entity_id
_entity_poly.type
_entity_poly.pdbx_seq_one_letter_code
_entity_poly.pdbx_strand_id
1 'polypeptide(L)'
;MTTAYGPGFRSLTAEVHDHRPVVDGTIPEWLSGTLVRNGPGRFEAGDRRVTHWFDGLAMLRRYAFDDGQLRYSNRFLRTDAYADAVDGRLTGQFGTDMRGWRRIVDTLRSFGLPKPTDNASVHVARIDGEYVALTEAPRRISFDLETLETRGEFTFADDLTEHITAAHLVDDPHREELIGFATQFGRPPQYHLYRIPDGSRHRDVIASLEARGPAYIHDCSVTTDHVILVESPLVLSMLRALNPLSEGVIEMLDWQPERGTRVLVVDRDTGKLLADPTLEATFTFHHVNAFADDGTVVLDLVEYPDADIVGAMALSELDDEDGFPNVPDGHLVRYHIHVDENAVERSRLYDGGIELPRVARSSVGRRHRYAYGQATDREGANGLVKIDCETGTAREWWERSVYVEEPVPLHHPDATAADDGVVLATALDLEREQTMLLVFDAATLAVQARAFLPHAEPFGFHGRFFVD
;
A
#
# COMPACT_ATOMS: atom_id res chain seq x y z
N MET A 1 -20.34 -5.66 23.42
CA MET A 1 -18.99 -5.23 23.83
C MET A 1 -18.46 -4.47 22.64
N THR A 2 -18.34 -3.15 22.77
CA THR A 2 -17.69 -2.32 21.74
C THR A 2 -16.21 -2.62 21.82
N THR A 3 -15.70 -3.25 20.77
CA THR A 3 -14.29 -3.61 20.62
C THR A 3 -13.47 -2.32 20.66
N ALA A 4 -12.31 -2.31 21.32
CA ALA A 4 -11.54 -1.08 21.57
C ALA A 4 -11.24 -0.32 20.27
N TYR A 5 -11.02 -1.03 19.17
CA TYR A 5 -10.69 -0.54 17.82
C TYR A 5 -11.91 -0.33 16.91
N GLY A 6 -13.11 -0.54 17.44
CA GLY A 6 -14.36 -0.59 16.68
C GLY A 6 -14.58 0.56 15.69
N PRO A 7 -14.28 1.83 16.02
CA PRO A 7 -14.42 2.94 15.08
C PRO A 7 -13.59 2.81 13.80
N GLY A 8 -12.38 2.23 13.87
CA GLY A 8 -11.46 2.08 12.73
C GLY A 8 -11.86 0.98 11.74
N PHE A 9 -12.71 0.04 12.16
CA PHE A 9 -13.24 -1.04 11.33
C PHE A 9 -14.77 -0.98 11.17
N ARG A 10 -15.37 0.18 11.48
CA ARG A 10 -16.80 0.47 11.28
C ARG A 10 -16.98 1.22 9.97
N SER A 11 -18.02 0.88 9.21
CA SER A 11 -18.33 1.57 7.96
C SER A 11 -18.65 3.05 8.15
N LEU A 12 -18.06 3.87 7.29
CA LEU A 12 -18.42 5.28 7.08
C LEU A 12 -19.33 5.39 5.86
N THR A 13 -20.58 5.76 6.08
CA THR A 13 -21.56 5.90 4.99
C THR A 13 -21.75 7.34 4.52
N ALA A 14 -21.28 8.32 5.30
CA ALA A 14 -21.37 9.73 4.94
C ALA A 14 -20.27 10.11 3.94
N GLU A 15 -20.64 10.87 2.92
CA GLU A 15 -19.73 11.51 1.97
C GLU A 15 -19.88 13.03 2.13
N VAL A 16 -18.76 13.73 2.31
CA VAL A 16 -18.70 15.19 2.40
C VAL A 16 -17.87 15.75 1.26
N HIS A 17 -18.24 16.94 0.81
CA HIS A 17 -17.55 17.63 -0.27
C HIS A 17 -17.18 19.05 0.17
N ASP A 18 -15.96 19.44 -0.17
CA ASP A 18 -15.36 20.76 0.12
C ASP A 18 -15.52 21.23 1.58
N HIS A 19 -15.48 20.27 2.52
CA HIS A 19 -15.57 20.57 3.94
C HIS A 19 -14.31 21.32 4.41
N ARG A 20 -14.47 22.25 5.34
CA ARG A 20 -13.35 22.98 5.95
C ARG A 20 -13.20 22.51 7.40
N PRO A 21 -12.23 21.61 7.68
CA PRO A 21 -11.95 21.15 9.02
C PRO A 21 -11.63 22.31 9.97
N VAL A 22 -11.94 22.12 11.26
CA VAL A 22 -11.41 23.01 12.30
C VAL A 22 -9.93 22.69 12.46
N VAL A 23 -9.06 23.70 12.38
CA VAL A 23 -7.61 23.55 12.50
C VAL A 23 -7.14 24.16 13.83
N ASP A 24 -6.44 23.36 14.62
CA ASP A 24 -5.63 23.80 15.76
C ASP A 24 -4.16 23.83 15.34
N GLY A 25 -3.45 24.94 15.59
CA GLY A 25 -2.09 25.16 15.09
C GLY A 25 -2.03 25.89 13.74
N THR A 26 -0.98 25.66 12.97
CA THR A 26 -0.72 26.38 11.70
C THR A 26 -0.24 25.44 10.62
N ILE A 27 -0.97 25.38 9.51
CA ILE A 27 -0.54 24.70 8.29
C ILE A 27 0.43 25.63 7.56
N PRO A 28 1.62 25.17 7.16
CA PRO A 28 2.56 26.03 6.43
C PRO A 28 2.00 26.53 5.11
N GLU A 29 2.19 27.82 4.80
CA GLU A 29 1.69 28.47 3.58
C GLU A 29 2.29 27.89 2.30
N TRP A 30 3.52 27.34 2.37
CA TRP A 30 4.19 26.70 1.23
C TRP A 30 3.58 25.35 0.86
N LEU A 31 2.83 24.70 1.77
CA LEU A 31 2.20 23.42 1.51
C LEU A 31 1.00 23.64 0.56
N SER A 32 1.25 23.45 -0.74
CA SER A 32 0.25 23.54 -1.81
C SER A 32 0.17 22.23 -2.57
N GLY A 33 -1.05 21.73 -2.74
CA GLY A 33 -1.32 20.47 -3.43
C GLY A 33 -2.41 19.65 -2.76
N THR A 34 -2.55 18.40 -3.18
CA THR A 34 -3.62 17.53 -2.72
C THR A 34 -3.07 16.16 -2.27
N LEU A 35 -3.23 15.82 -0.99
CA LEU A 35 -3.09 14.45 -0.52
C LEU A 35 -4.39 13.69 -0.82
N VAL A 36 -4.28 12.56 -1.52
CA VAL A 36 -5.36 11.58 -1.65
C VAL A 36 -4.96 10.31 -0.92
N ARG A 37 -5.77 9.89 0.04
CA ARG A 37 -5.69 8.60 0.74
C ARG A 37 -6.75 7.66 0.16
N ASN A 38 -6.42 6.37 0.09
CA ASN A 38 -7.32 5.31 -0.33
C ASN A 38 -7.36 4.21 0.74
N GLY A 39 -8.46 3.46 0.76
CA GLY A 39 -8.71 2.45 1.76
C GLY A 39 -10.18 2.06 1.83
N PRO A 40 -10.52 1.04 2.63
CA PRO A 40 -11.90 0.63 2.82
C PRO A 40 -12.70 1.74 3.50
N GLY A 41 -13.92 1.98 3.01
CA GLY A 41 -14.90 2.89 3.60
C GLY A 41 -16.11 2.17 4.16
N ARG A 42 -16.41 0.97 3.65
CA ARG A 42 -17.57 0.17 4.05
C ARG A 42 -17.27 -1.33 4.04
N PHE A 43 -17.68 -2.02 5.09
CA PHE A 43 -17.43 -3.44 5.33
C PHE A 43 -18.68 -4.32 5.19
N GLU A 44 -19.89 -3.75 5.05
CA GLU A 44 -21.14 -4.55 4.94
C GLU A 44 -21.89 -4.36 3.62
N ALA A 45 -22.49 -5.44 3.12
CA ALA A 45 -23.50 -5.43 2.07
C ALA A 45 -24.76 -6.16 2.57
N GLY A 46 -25.83 -5.40 2.81
CA GLY A 46 -27.01 -5.92 3.51
C GLY A 46 -26.63 -6.42 4.91
N ASP A 47 -26.97 -7.66 5.22
CA ASP A 47 -26.68 -8.30 6.51
C ASP A 47 -25.32 -9.04 6.55
N ARG A 48 -24.55 -9.01 5.45
CA ARG A 48 -23.24 -9.66 5.37
C ARG A 48 -22.12 -8.63 5.57
N ARG A 49 -21.15 -8.95 6.43
CA ARG A 49 -19.88 -8.23 6.57
C ARG A 49 -18.79 -8.97 5.79
N VAL A 50 -17.83 -8.23 5.24
CA VAL A 50 -16.59 -8.79 4.69
C VAL A 50 -15.77 -9.45 5.81
N THR A 51 -14.91 -10.41 5.46
CA THR A 51 -14.13 -11.20 6.42
C THR A 51 -12.72 -10.65 6.61
N HIS A 52 -12.19 -9.88 5.66
CA HIS A 52 -10.83 -9.34 5.70
C HIS A 52 -10.83 -7.81 5.59
N TRP A 53 -9.86 -7.14 6.23
CA TRP A 53 -9.75 -5.68 6.20
C TRP A 53 -9.64 -5.14 4.76
N PHE A 54 -8.90 -5.85 3.90
CA PHE A 54 -8.64 -5.50 2.49
C PHE A 54 -9.90 -5.53 1.60
N ASP A 55 -10.99 -6.14 2.07
CA ASP A 55 -12.20 -6.36 1.29
C ASP A 55 -13.21 -5.22 1.37
N GLY A 56 -13.01 -4.28 2.28
CA GLY A 56 -13.90 -3.14 2.38
C GLY A 56 -13.92 -2.30 1.10
N LEU A 57 -15.08 -1.75 0.78
CA LEU A 57 -15.31 -1.00 -0.46
C LEU A 57 -14.48 0.28 -0.47
N ALA A 58 -13.77 0.53 -1.58
CA ALA A 58 -12.88 1.66 -1.77
C ALA A 58 -13.56 3.01 -1.52
N MET A 59 -12.93 3.83 -0.68
CA MET A 59 -13.30 5.22 -0.44
C MET A 59 -12.06 6.11 -0.60
N LEU A 60 -12.15 7.06 -1.52
CA LEU A 60 -11.14 8.09 -1.69
C LEU A 60 -11.36 9.20 -0.67
N ARG A 61 -10.27 9.71 -0.11
CA ARG A 61 -10.26 10.80 0.88
C ARG A 61 -9.25 11.85 0.42
N ARG A 62 -9.71 13.08 0.24
CA ARG A 62 -8.96 14.20 -0.33
C ARG A 62 -8.70 15.25 0.73
N TYR A 63 -7.45 15.69 0.80
CA TYR A 63 -6.97 16.76 1.67
C TYR A 63 -6.22 17.77 0.80
N ALA A 64 -6.85 18.89 0.48
CA ALA A 64 -6.31 19.90 -0.42
C ALA A 64 -5.83 21.12 0.36
N PHE A 65 -4.59 21.49 0.11
CA PHE A 65 -3.89 22.56 0.78
C PHE A 65 -3.63 23.71 -0.18
N ASP A 66 -3.92 24.92 0.27
CA ASP A 66 -3.69 26.15 -0.47
C ASP A 66 -3.61 27.30 0.55
N ASP A 67 -2.50 28.05 0.56
CA ASP A 67 -2.29 29.25 1.40
C ASP A 67 -2.64 29.03 2.89
N GLY A 68 -2.12 27.94 3.47
CA GLY A 68 -2.34 27.57 4.87
C GLY A 68 -3.79 27.13 5.20
N GLN A 69 -4.65 26.99 4.18
CA GLN A 69 -6.00 26.44 4.31
C GLN A 69 -6.03 24.95 3.97
N LEU A 70 -7.00 24.23 4.54
CA LEU A 70 -7.28 22.84 4.22
C LEU A 70 -8.74 22.66 3.81
N ARG A 71 -8.96 21.89 2.75
CA ARG A 71 -10.27 21.40 2.35
C ARG A 71 -10.28 19.89 2.29
N TYR A 72 -11.37 19.32 2.77
CA TYR A 72 -11.56 17.88 2.90
C TYR A 72 -12.75 17.40 2.07
N SER A 73 -12.60 16.23 1.43
CA SER A 73 -13.71 15.53 0.79
C SER A 73 -13.50 14.03 0.87
N ASN A 74 -14.58 13.26 0.94
CA ASN A 74 -14.52 11.80 0.79
C ASN A 74 -15.62 11.29 -0.12
N ARG A 75 -15.31 10.25 -0.89
CA ARG A 75 -16.26 9.64 -1.82
C ARG A 75 -15.94 8.18 -2.05
N PHE A 76 -16.96 7.34 -2.05
CA PHE A 76 -16.85 5.97 -2.50
C PHE A 76 -16.55 5.92 -3.99
N LEU A 77 -15.67 5.01 -4.35
CA LEU A 77 -15.43 4.67 -5.74
C LEU A 77 -16.66 3.92 -6.27
N ARG A 78 -17.29 4.43 -7.33
CA ARG A 78 -18.53 3.87 -7.89
C ARG A 78 -18.22 2.74 -8.86
N THR A 79 -17.76 1.62 -8.30
CA THR A 79 -17.34 0.42 -9.01
C THR A 79 -18.47 -0.61 -9.14
N ASP A 80 -18.25 -1.68 -9.92
CA ASP A 80 -19.18 -2.81 -9.98
C ASP A 80 -19.32 -3.47 -8.60
N ALA A 81 -18.20 -3.67 -7.88
CA ALA A 81 -18.21 -4.19 -6.51
C ALA A 81 -19.00 -3.31 -5.54
N TYR A 82 -18.92 -1.97 -5.68
CA TYR A 82 -19.72 -1.04 -4.89
C TYR A 82 -21.22 -1.17 -5.20
N ALA A 83 -21.58 -1.21 -6.48
CA ALA A 83 -22.97 -1.35 -6.91
C ALA A 83 -23.59 -2.66 -6.40
N ASP A 84 -22.86 -3.77 -6.52
CA ASP A 84 -23.28 -5.06 -5.99
C ASP A 84 -23.50 -5.01 -4.46
N ALA A 85 -22.60 -4.35 -3.72
CA ALA A 85 -22.72 -4.24 -2.27
C ALA A 85 -23.90 -3.37 -1.82
N VAL A 86 -24.23 -2.32 -2.58
CA VAL A 86 -25.45 -1.52 -2.37
C VAL A 86 -26.71 -2.38 -2.58
N ASP A 87 -26.67 -3.33 -3.51
CA ASP A 87 -27.72 -4.33 -3.73
C ASP A 87 -27.71 -5.48 -2.69
N GLY A 88 -26.83 -5.43 -1.69
CA GLY A 88 -26.70 -6.47 -0.65
C GLY A 88 -25.91 -7.72 -1.09
N ARG A 89 -25.10 -7.62 -2.15
CA ARG A 89 -24.27 -8.70 -2.70
C ARG A 89 -22.79 -8.39 -2.52
N LEU A 90 -22.01 -9.32 -1.98
CA LEU A 90 -20.55 -9.23 -1.95
C LEU A 90 -19.99 -10.03 -3.13
N THR A 91 -19.21 -9.38 -3.99
CA THR A 91 -18.57 -9.96 -5.18
C THR A 91 -17.10 -9.53 -5.30
N GLY A 92 -16.21 -10.48 -5.61
CA GLY A 92 -14.82 -10.18 -6.00
C GLY A 92 -13.92 -9.64 -4.87
N GLN A 93 -14.20 -9.93 -3.61
CA GLN A 93 -13.30 -9.55 -2.52
C GLN A 93 -12.06 -10.47 -2.44
N PHE A 94 -10.96 -9.99 -1.85
CA PHE A 94 -9.71 -10.71 -1.63
C PHE A 94 -9.87 -11.89 -0.64
N GLY A 95 -10.55 -11.67 0.48
CA GLY A 95 -10.75 -12.67 1.56
C GLY A 95 -12.19 -13.14 1.80
N THR A 96 -13.21 -12.50 1.20
CA THR A 96 -14.62 -12.72 1.56
C THR A 96 -15.35 -13.73 0.68
N ASP A 97 -15.88 -14.73 1.39
CA ASP A 97 -16.83 -15.78 1.02
C ASP A 97 -17.65 -15.62 -0.29
N MET A 98 -17.27 -16.42 -1.29
CA MET A 98 -18.03 -16.70 -2.51
C MET A 98 -19.13 -17.80 -2.36
N ARG A 99 -19.52 -18.25 -1.16
CA ARG A 99 -20.47 -19.39 -0.98
C ARG A 99 -21.92 -19.13 -1.41
N GLY A 100 -22.24 -17.93 -1.91
CA GLY A 100 -23.53 -17.67 -2.59
C GLY A 100 -23.75 -18.48 -3.88
N TRP A 101 -22.73 -19.20 -4.37
CA TRP A 101 -22.69 -19.83 -5.71
C TRP A 101 -23.45 -21.15 -5.88
N ARG A 102 -24.09 -21.72 -4.84
CA ARG A 102 -25.06 -22.82 -5.05
C ARG A 102 -26.28 -22.40 -5.91
N ARG A 103 -26.44 -21.13 -6.27
CA ARG A 103 -27.41 -20.63 -7.28
C ARG A 103 -26.84 -20.42 -8.69
N ILE A 104 -25.51 -20.48 -8.90
CA ILE A 104 -24.87 -20.21 -10.21
C ILE A 104 -24.45 -21.51 -10.94
N VAL A 105 -24.62 -22.67 -10.30
CA VAL A 105 -24.66 -23.96 -11.02
C VAL A 105 -25.66 -23.90 -12.20
N ASP A 106 -26.67 -23.01 -12.11
CA ASP A 106 -27.70 -22.76 -13.12
C ASP A 106 -27.39 -21.64 -14.14
N THR A 107 -26.27 -20.90 -14.02
CA THR A 107 -25.77 -20.00 -15.09
C THR A 107 -24.64 -20.68 -15.90
N LEU A 108 -24.88 -21.94 -16.27
CA LEU A 108 -24.61 -22.48 -17.61
C LEU A 108 -23.37 -21.95 -18.36
N ARG A 109 -22.26 -22.70 -18.29
CA ARG A 109 -21.50 -23.18 -19.47
C ARG A 109 -21.13 -22.16 -20.58
N SER A 110 -21.12 -20.87 -20.30
CA SER A 110 -21.03 -19.82 -21.32
C SER A 110 -20.31 -18.60 -20.70
N PHE A 111 -19.15 -18.27 -21.28
CA PHE A 111 -18.38 -17.03 -21.11
C PHE A 111 -17.41 -16.90 -19.92
N GLY A 112 -16.18 -17.39 -20.11
CA GLY A 112 -14.96 -16.79 -19.53
C GLY A 112 -14.61 -17.14 -18.09
N LEU A 113 -13.34 -16.88 -17.72
CA LEU A 113 -12.88 -16.82 -16.32
C LEU A 113 -13.69 -15.74 -15.56
N PRO A 114 -13.92 -15.88 -14.24
CA PRO A 114 -14.57 -14.83 -13.45
C PRO A 114 -13.79 -13.51 -13.62
N LYS A 115 -14.52 -12.41 -13.82
CA LYS A 115 -13.90 -11.09 -13.97
C LYS A 115 -13.15 -10.74 -12.67
N PRO A 116 -11.91 -10.23 -12.76
CA PRO A 116 -11.20 -9.70 -11.60
C PRO A 116 -11.99 -8.58 -10.93
N THR A 117 -11.74 -8.37 -9.64
CA THR A 117 -12.36 -7.28 -8.90
C THR A 117 -11.92 -5.92 -9.38
N ASP A 118 -12.82 -4.94 -9.27
CA ASP A 118 -12.54 -3.53 -9.47
C ASP A 118 -12.61 -2.72 -8.16
N ASN A 119 -12.66 -3.40 -7.00
CA ASN A 119 -12.57 -2.73 -5.70
C ASN A 119 -11.14 -2.17 -5.49
N ALA A 120 -10.87 -1.03 -6.10
CA ALA A 120 -9.56 -0.39 -6.12
C ALA A 120 -9.31 0.40 -4.82
N SER A 121 -9.12 -0.31 -3.71
CA SER A 121 -9.07 0.25 -2.35
C SER A 121 -7.65 0.49 -1.81
N VAL A 122 -6.58 0.13 -2.52
CA VAL A 122 -5.23 0.04 -1.94
C VAL A 122 -4.45 1.35 -2.07
N HIS A 123 -4.21 1.82 -3.30
CA HIS A 123 -3.35 2.98 -3.57
C HIS A 123 -3.99 3.89 -4.65
N VAL A 124 -3.38 5.05 -4.88
CA VAL A 124 -3.66 5.96 -6.01
C VAL A 124 -2.39 6.37 -6.77
N ALA A 125 -2.50 6.61 -8.07
CA ALA A 125 -1.40 7.11 -8.91
C ALA A 125 -1.89 8.18 -9.89
N ARG A 126 -0.96 8.87 -10.54
CA ARG A 126 -1.23 9.71 -11.71
C ARG A 126 -0.56 9.07 -12.93
N ILE A 127 -1.34 8.71 -13.94
CA ILE A 127 -0.87 8.02 -15.15
C ILE A 127 -1.47 8.74 -16.35
N ASP A 128 -0.64 9.18 -17.30
CA ASP A 128 -1.11 9.88 -18.51
C ASP A 128 -2.04 11.09 -18.19
N GLY A 129 -1.70 11.85 -17.14
CA GLY A 129 -2.51 12.97 -16.67
C GLY A 129 -3.82 12.60 -15.94
N GLU A 130 -4.20 11.33 -15.87
CA GLU A 130 -5.35 10.84 -15.12
C GLU A 130 -4.99 10.38 -13.71
N TYR A 131 -5.91 10.55 -12.76
CA TYR A 131 -5.78 10.01 -11.42
C TYR A 131 -6.47 8.66 -11.33
N VAL A 132 -5.75 7.65 -10.84
CA VAL A 132 -6.15 6.26 -10.95
C VAL A 132 -6.07 5.60 -9.57
N ALA A 133 -7.17 4.98 -9.14
CA ALA A 133 -7.22 4.12 -7.96
C ALA A 133 -6.78 2.70 -8.33
N LEU A 134 -6.00 2.08 -7.44
CA LEU A 134 -5.29 0.83 -7.66
C LEU A 134 -5.62 -0.21 -6.58
N THR A 135 -5.60 -1.48 -6.99
CA THR A 135 -5.58 -2.67 -6.14
C THR A 135 -4.66 -3.70 -6.81
N GLU A 136 -4.55 -4.90 -6.25
CA GLU A 136 -3.67 -5.96 -6.77
C GLU A 136 -4.30 -6.80 -7.90
N ALA A 137 -5.49 -6.40 -8.35
CA ALA A 137 -6.16 -6.91 -9.52
C ALA A 137 -5.91 -6.01 -10.75
N PRO A 138 -6.00 -6.55 -11.98
CA PRO A 138 -5.71 -5.79 -13.21
C PRO A 138 -6.75 -4.70 -13.55
N ARG A 139 -7.88 -4.61 -12.83
CA ARG A 139 -8.86 -3.55 -13.06
C ARG A 139 -8.52 -2.33 -12.21
N ARG A 140 -8.39 -1.19 -12.86
CA ARG A 140 -8.02 0.10 -12.26
C ARG A 140 -9.11 1.11 -12.58
N ILE A 141 -9.29 2.11 -11.72
CA ILE A 141 -10.42 3.03 -11.86
C ILE A 141 -9.93 4.47 -11.88
N SER A 142 -10.25 5.19 -12.95
CA SER A 142 -9.99 6.62 -13.07
C SER A 142 -10.98 7.45 -12.25
N PHE A 143 -10.49 8.54 -11.68
CA PHE A 143 -11.30 9.49 -10.92
C PHE A 143 -10.87 10.94 -11.14
N ASP A 144 -11.76 11.87 -10.79
CA ASP A 144 -11.51 13.30 -10.79
C ASP A 144 -10.88 13.77 -9.48
N LEU A 145 -9.73 14.45 -9.53
CA LEU A 145 -9.00 14.84 -8.31
C LEU A 145 -9.77 15.85 -7.44
N GLU A 146 -10.54 16.76 -8.03
CA GLU A 146 -11.21 17.84 -7.30
C GLU A 146 -12.47 17.34 -6.61
N THR A 147 -13.28 16.55 -7.33
CA THR A 147 -14.60 16.10 -6.89
C THR A 147 -14.62 14.66 -6.36
N LEU A 148 -13.54 13.89 -6.58
CA LEU A 148 -13.45 12.45 -6.36
C LEU A 148 -14.45 11.62 -7.18
N GLU A 149 -15.02 12.20 -8.25
CA GLU A 149 -15.96 11.49 -9.11
C GLU A 149 -15.29 10.36 -9.89
N THR A 150 -15.89 9.17 -9.83
CA THR A 150 -15.46 8.03 -10.62
C THR A 150 -15.72 8.29 -12.10
N ARG A 151 -14.66 8.25 -12.92
CA ARG A 151 -14.72 8.47 -14.37
C ARG A 151 -14.93 7.18 -15.15
N GLY A 152 -14.48 6.05 -14.61
CA GLY A 152 -14.64 4.72 -15.20
C GLY A 152 -13.37 3.88 -15.10
N GLU A 153 -13.35 2.76 -15.81
CA GLU A 153 -12.19 1.86 -15.85
C GLU A 153 -11.02 2.50 -16.61
N PHE A 154 -9.83 2.48 -16.01
CA PHE A 154 -8.58 2.90 -16.63
C PHE A 154 -7.92 1.70 -17.32
N THR A 155 -7.58 1.84 -18.59
CA THR A 155 -6.86 0.81 -19.36
C THR A 155 -5.53 1.36 -19.88
N PHE A 156 -4.51 0.51 -19.88
CA PHE A 156 -3.25 0.79 -20.56
C PHE A 156 -3.39 0.71 -22.08
N ALA A 157 -2.47 1.33 -22.80
CA ALA A 157 -2.42 1.40 -24.27
C ALA A 157 -1.44 0.37 -24.85
N ASP A 158 -1.43 -0.82 -24.27
CA ASP A 158 -0.61 -1.97 -24.62
C ASP A 158 -1.38 -3.27 -24.37
N ASP A 159 -0.79 -4.41 -24.73
CA ASP A 159 -1.36 -5.75 -24.58
C ASP A 159 -0.62 -6.61 -23.54
N LEU A 160 0.14 -5.99 -22.63
CA LEU A 160 0.83 -6.71 -21.58
C LEU A 160 -0.19 -7.44 -20.69
N THR A 161 -0.05 -8.77 -20.65
CA THR A 161 -0.93 -9.66 -19.89
C THR A 161 -0.62 -9.57 -18.40
N GLU A 162 -1.66 -9.35 -17.61
CA GLU A 162 -1.59 -9.25 -16.15
C GLU A 162 -2.72 -10.06 -15.52
N HIS A 163 -2.36 -11.06 -14.71
CA HIS A 163 -3.34 -11.80 -13.92
C HIS A 163 -3.41 -11.25 -12.49
N ILE A 164 -2.26 -10.84 -11.95
CA ILE A 164 -2.10 -10.13 -10.67
C ILE A 164 -1.09 -8.99 -10.90
N THR A 165 -1.25 -7.88 -10.19
CA THR A 165 -0.33 -6.74 -10.24
C THR A 165 -0.12 -6.21 -8.82
N ALA A 166 0.87 -5.34 -8.61
CA ALA A 166 0.99 -4.59 -7.37
C ALA A 166 0.22 -3.26 -7.47
N ALA A 167 -0.39 -2.82 -6.38
CA ALA A 167 -0.90 -1.46 -6.28
C ALA A 167 0.24 -0.43 -6.09
N HIS A 168 1.41 -0.89 -5.65
CA HIS A 168 2.61 -0.10 -5.49
C HIS A 168 3.30 0.15 -6.84
N LEU A 169 3.01 1.32 -7.42
CA LEU A 169 3.79 1.88 -8.52
C LEU A 169 4.84 2.83 -7.95
N VAL A 170 6.11 2.45 -8.09
CA VAL A 170 7.25 3.27 -7.66
C VAL A 170 7.33 4.49 -8.57
N ASP A 171 7.12 5.67 -7.99
CA ASP A 171 7.25 6.96 -8.68
C ASP A 171 8.71 7.42 -8.59
N ASP A 172 9.46 7.23 -9.67
CA ASP A 172 10.85 7.64 -9.78
C ASP A 172 10.93 9.08 -10.33
N PRO A 173 11.10 10.10 -9.46
CA PRO A 173 11.12 11.49 -9.90
C PRO A 173 12.36 11.84 -10.72
N HIS A 174 13.39 10.98 -10.74
CA HIS A 174 14.68 11.28 -11.39
C HIS A 174 14.73 10.80 -12.83
N ARG A 175 13.92 9.79 -13.17
CA ARG A 175 13.74 9.28 -14.53
C ARG A 175 12.37 9.63 -15.12
N GLU A 176 11.53 10.34 -14.36
CA GLU A 176 10.18 10.77 -14.75
C GLU A 176 9.35 9.59 -15.27
N GLU A 177 9.30 8.52 -14.48
CA GLU A 177 8.59 7.28 -14.83
C GLU A 177 8.01 6.60 -13.60
N LEU A 178 6.94 5.83 -13.82
CA LEU A 178 6.43 4.88 -12.84
C LEU A 178 6.98 3.49 -13.14
N ILE A 179 7.41 2.76 -12.11
CA ILE A 179 7.85 1.37 -12.25
C ILE A 179 6.87 0.47 -11.50
N GLY A 180 6.52 -0.64 -12.14
CA GLY A 180 5.67 -1.65 -11.56
C GLY A 180 5.96 -3.03 -12.15
N PHE A 181 5.16 -3.99 -11.73
CA PHE A 181 5.22 -5.34 -12.27
C PHE A 181 3.85 -5.99 -12.36
N ALA A 182 3.79 -7.01 -13.21
CA ALA A 182 2.62 -7.87 -13.38
C ALA A 182 3.05 -9.33 -13.29
N THR A 183 2.23 -10.13 -12.63
CA THR A 183 2.37 -11.58 -12.60
C THR A 183 1.46 -12.19 -13.66
N GLN A 184 2.06 -12.95 -14.56
CA GLN A 184 1.36 -13.75 -15.56
C GLN A 184 1.44 -15.23 -15.17
N PHE A 185 0.29 -15.83 -14.87
CA PHE A 185 0.17 -17.29 -14.80
C PHE A 185 0.42 -17.96 -16.16
N GLY A 186 1.01 -19.16 -16.11
CA GLY A 186 1.42 -19.90 -17.30
C GLY A 186 2.29 -21.10 -16.94
N ARG A 187 2.93 -21.70 -17.95
CA ARG A 187 3.93 -22.76 -17.77
C ARG A 187 5.17 -22.43 -18.61
N PRO A 188 6.20 -21.79 -18.05
CA PRO A 188 6.30 -21.33 -16.66
C PRO A 188 5.49 -20.05 -16.38
N PRO A 189 5.13 -19.77 -15.12
CA PRO A 189 4.63 -18.46 -14.70
C PRO A 189 5.74 -17.41 -14.78
N GLN A 190 5.38 -16.13 -14.98
CA GLN A 190 6.34 -15.05 -15.22
C GLN A 190 6.00 -13.78 -14.43
N TYR A 191 7.04 -13.03 -14.06
CA TYR A 191 6.94 -11.64 -13.60
C TYR A 191 7.38 -10.72 -14.74
N HIS A 192 6.53 -9.79 -15.15
CA HIS A 192 6.82 -8.76 -16.13
C HIS A 192 7.08 -7.44 -15.42
N LEU A 193 8.35 -7.04 -15.37
CA LEU A 193 8.75 -5.71 -14.90
C LEU A 193 8.49 -4.72 -16.02
N TYR A 194 7.86 -3.59 -15.71
CA TYR A 194 7.57 -2.55 -16.70
C TYR A 194 7.82 -1.15 -16.14
N ARG A 195 8.04 -0.21 -17.07
CA ARG A 195 8.05 1.23 -16.83
C ARG A 195 6.88 1.89 -17.55
N ILE A 196 6.38 2.97 -17.00
CA ILE A 196 5.41 3.87 -17.63
C ILE A 196 6.06 5.25 -17.66
N PRO A 197 6.55 5.71 -18.82
CA PRO A 197 7.08 7.06 -18.96
C PRO A 197 6.05 8.13 -18.57
N ASP A 198 6.50 9.28 -18.07
CA ASP A 198 5.59 10.40 -17.80
C ASP A 198 4.79 10.80 -19.06
N GLY A 199 3.52 11.15 -18.84
CA GLY A 199 2.58 11.45 -19.94
C GLY A 199 2.29 10.28 -20.88
N SER A 200 2.62 9.04 -20.49
CA SER A 200 2.31 7.84 -21.26
C SER A 200 1.27 6.95 -20.57
N ARG A 201 0.45 6.31 -21.41
CA ARG A 201 -0.43 5.20 -21.03
C ARG A 201 0.12 3.84 -21.48
N HIS A 202 1.27 3.82 -22.12
CA HIS A 202 1.93 2.61 -22.59
C HIS A 202 2.94 2.12 -21.55
N ARG A 203 2.92 0.82 -21.27
CA ARG A 203 3.93 0.15 -20.44
C ARG A 203 5.03 -0.43 -21.30
N ASP A 204 6.26 0.05 -21.10
CA ASP A 204 7.44 -0.56 -21.71
C ASP A 204 7.93 -1.70 -20.81
N VAL A 205 7.94 -2.93 -21.32
CA VAL A 205 8.45 -4.09 -20.59
C VAL A 205 9.98 -3.98 -20.47
N ILE A 206 10.45 -3.95 -19.23
CA ILE A 206 11.88 -3.98 -18.88
C ILE A 206 12.41 -5.40 -18.98
N ALA A 207 11.73 -6.35 -18.33
CA ALA A 207 12.15 -7.74 -18.27
C ALA A 207 10.95 -8.68 -18.00
N SER A 208 11.06 -9.90 -18.50
CA SER A 208 10.15 -11.01 -18.19
C SER A 208 10.94 -12.11 -17.51
N LEU A 209 10.72 -12.30 -16.22
CA LEU A 209 11.45 -13.26 -15.39
C LEU A 209 10.60 -14.51 -15.17
N GLU A 210 11.20 -15.70 -15.28
CA GLU A 210 10.51 -16.93 -14.88
C GLU A 210 10.39 -16.99 -13.36
N ALA A 211 9.16 -17.22 -12.88
CA ALA A 211 8.88 -17.43 -11.47
C ALA A 211 9.08 -18.90 -11.07
N ARG A 212 9.60 -19.17 -9.88
CA ARG A 212 9.76 -20.54 -9.35
C ARG A 212 8.46 -21.03 -8.70
N GLY A 213 7.33 -20.86 -9.40
CA GLY A 213 5.98 -20.84 -8.82
C GLY A 213 5.69 -19.44 -8.27
N PRO A 214 4.63 -18.75 -8.75
CA PRO A 214 4.48 -17.33 -8.54
C PRO A 214 4.23 -17.06 -7.06
N ALA A 215 5.07 -16.22 -6.45
CA ALA A 215 4.88 -15.72 -5.12
C ALA A 215 3.85 -14.58 -5.12
N TYR A 216 3.25 -14.37 -3.96
CA TYR A 216 2.62 -13.11 -3.62
C TYR A 216 3.72 -12.08 -3.36
N ILE A 217 3.81 -11.08 -4.25
CA ILE A 217 4.75 -9.97 -4.14
C ILE A 217 3.89 -8.71 -4.11
N HIS A 218 4.02 -7.92 -3.05
CA HIS A 218 3.17 -6.75 -2.80
C HIS A 218 3.79 -5.45 -3.34
N ASP A 219 5.12 -5.36 -3.31
CA ASP A 219 5.87 -4.15 -3.62
C ASP A 219 7.16 -4.44 -4.40
N CYS A 220 7.75 -3.40 -4.96
CA CYS A 220 9.07 -3.43 -5.59
C CYS A 220 9.85 -2.16 -5.26
N SER A 221 11.17 -2.23 -5.39
CA SER A 221 12.03 -1.05 -5.24
C SER A 221 12.80 -0.77 -6.51
N VAL A 222 13.25 0.46 -6.66
CA VAL A 222 14.16 0.86 -7.73
C VAL A 222 15.42 1.46 -7.14
N THR A 223 16.50 1.42 -7.90
CA THR A 223 17.62 2.35 -7.77
C THR A 223 17.72 3.16 -9.06
N THR A 224 18.75 4.01 -9.19
CA THR A 224 19.11 4.65 -10.46
C THR A 224 19.12 3.67 -11.65
N ASP A 225 19.62 2.44 -11.42
CA ASP A 225 19.94 1.49 -12.50
C ASP A 225 19.21 0.14 -12.38
N HIS A 226 18.51 -0.11 -11.27
CA HIS A 226 17.96 -1.43 -10.96
C HIS A 226 16.46 -1.39 -10.62
N VAL A 227 15.78 -2.51 -10.88
CA VAL A 227 14.51 -2.88 -10.25
C VAL A 227 14.75 -4.09 -9.36
N ILE A 228 14.20 -4.08 -8.15
CA ILE A 228 14.36 -5.14 -7.15
C ILE A 228 13.00 -5.71 -6.76
N LEU A 229 12.85 -7.02 -6.89
CA LEU A 229 11.73 -7.79 -6.34
C LEU A 229 12.21 -8.70 -5.21
N VAL A 230 11.42 -8.79 -4.15
CA VAL A 230 11.62 -9.77 -3.07
C VAL A 230 10.55 -10.85 -3.21
N GLU A 231 10.95 -12.01 -3.70
CA GLU A 231 10.10 -13.19 -3.89
C GLU A 231 10.09 -14.00 -2.59
N SER A 232 9.22 -13.60 -1.65
CA SER A 232 8.95 -14.35 -0.40
C SER A 232 8.30 -15.71 -0.70
N PRO A 233 8.50 -16.73 0.14
CA PRO A 233 7.98 -18.07 -0.11
C PRO A 233 6.47 -18.22 0.18
N LEU A 234 5.69 -17.16 0.04
CA LEU A 234 4.23 -17.19 0.08
C LEU A 234 3.70 -17.39 -1.35
N VAL A 235 3.37 -18.62 -1.71
CA VAL A 235 3.11 -19.03 -3.09
C VAL A 235 1.63 -18.93 -3.44
N LEU A 236 1.32 -18.46 -4.65
CA LEU A 236 -0.03 -18.49 -5.21
C LEU A 236 -0.32 -19.88 -5.80
N SER A 237 -1.01 -20.72 -5.02
CA SER A 237 -1.32 -22.10 -5.41
C SER A 237 -2.60 -22.20 -6.24
N MET A 238 -2.43 -22.36 -7.56
CA MET A 238 -3.55 -22.61 -8.48
C MET A 238 -4.31 -23.91 -8.17
N LEU A 239 -3.66 -24.90 -7.52
CA LEU A 239 -4.35 -26.12 -7.09
C LEU A 239 -5.32 -25.84 -5.92
N ARG A 240 -4.95 -24.95 -5.00
CA ARG A 240 -5.86 -24.49 -3.92
C ARG A 240 -7.02 -23.69 -4.48
N ALA A 241 -6.78 -22.87 -5.52
CA ALA A 241 -7.84 -22.14 -6.23
C ALA A 241 -8.91 -23.04 -6.88
N LEU A 242 -8.57 -24.31 -7.19
CA LEU A 242 -9.52 -25.28 -7.75
C LEU A 242 -10.38 -25.97 -6.68
N ASN A 243 -10.14 -25.71 -5.38
CA ASN A 243 -10.94 -26.26 -4.30
C ASN A 243 -12.32 -25.58 -4.26
N PRO A 244 -13.43 -26.29 -4.51
CA PRO A 244 -14.77 -25.70 -4.54
C PRO A 244 -15.29 -25.25 -3.17
N LEU A 245 -14.57 -25.58 -2.08
CA LEU A 245 -14.87 -25.10 -0.73
C LEU A 245 -14.15 -23.79 -0.41
N SER A 246 -13.31 -23.29 -1.33
CA SER A 246 -12.46 -22.13 -1.06
C SER A 246 -13.25 -20.84 -0.95
N GLU A 247 -12.93 -20.01 0.05
CA GLU A 247 -13.68 -18.79 0.38
C GLU A 247 -13.12 -17.50 -0.26
N GLY A 248 -11.89 -17.50 -0.83
CA GLY A 248 -11.28 -16.31 -1.44
C GLY A 248 -9.85 -16.52 -1.97
N VAL A 249 -9.23 -15.45 -2.49
CA VAL A 249 -7.84 -15.47 -3.03
C VAL A 249 -6.82 -15.74 -1.91
N ILE A 250 -7.11 -15.30 -0.68
CA ILE A 250 -6.25 -15.53 0.50
C ILE A 250 -5.98 -17.03 0.75
N GLU A 251 -6.94 -17.92 0.47
CA GLU A 251 -6.76 -19.36 0.64
C GLU A 251 -5.92 -20.01 -0.46
N MET A 252 -5.61 -19.27 -1.54
CA MET A 252 -4.62 -19.68 -2.53
C MET A 252 -3.19 -19.50 -2.03
N LEU A 253 -2.98 -18.65 -1.02
CA LEU A 253 -1.66 -18.38 -0.46
C LEU A 253 -1.16 -19.62 0.29
N ASP A 254 0.09 -19.98 0.03
CA ASP A 254 0.74 -21.18 0.58
C ASP A 254 2.17 -20.86 1.00
N TRP A 255 2.41 -20.79 2.31
CA TRP A 255 3.74 -20.55 2.86
C TRP A 255 4.61 -21.80 2.75
N GLN A 256 5.72 -21.71 2.01
CA GLN A 256 6.66 -22.81 1.70
C GLN A 256 8.09 -22.45 2.11
N PRO A 257 8.40 -22.36 3.41
CA PRO A 257 9.66 -21.79 3.91
C PRO A 257 10.91 -22.51 3.41
N GLU A 258 10.82 -23.79 3.03
CA GLU A 258 11.91 -24.54 2.42
C GLU A 258 12.42 -23.96 1.09
N ARG A 259 11.63 -23.09 0.43
CA ARG A 259 12.05 -22.36 -0.78
C ARG A 259 13.02 -21.21 -0.48
N GLY A 260 13.04 -20.70 0.75
CA GLY A 260 13.71 -19.46 1.11
C GLY A 260 13.10 -18.23 0.42
N THR A 261 13.62 -17.06 0.75
CA THR A 261 13.27 -15.80 0.08
C THR A 261 14.30 -15.51 -0.99
N ARG A 262 13.87 -15.15 -2.20
CA ARG A 262 14.76 -14.82 -3.32
C ARG A 262 14.70 -13.34 -3.65
N VAL A 263 15.84 -12.69 -3.80
CA VAL A 263 15.90 -11.25 -4.15
C VAL A 263 16.34 -11.11 -5.59
N LEU A 264 15.48 -10.60 -6.46
CA LEU A 264 15.74 -10.46 -7.89
C LEU A 264 16.22 -9.06 -8.19
N VAL A 265 17.48 -8.91 -8.62
CA VAL A 265 18.05 -7.61 -9.02
C VAL A 265 18.15 -7.56 -10.54
N VAL A 266 17.37 -6.68 -11.16
CA VAL A 266 17.32 -6.52 -12.61
C VAL A 266 17.88 -5.17 -13.02
N ASP A 267 18.80 -5.16 -13.97
CA ASP A 267 19.25 -3.95 -14.65
C ASP A 267 18.08 -3.36 -15.45
N ARG A 268 17.66 -2.14 -15.10
CA ARG A 268 16.41 -1.59 -15.61
C ARG A 268 16.51 -1.11 -17.06
N ASP A 269 17.72 -0.94 -17.61
CA ASP A 269 17.93 -0.46 -18.98
C ASP A 269 18.15 -1.59 -19.99
N THR A 270 18.80 -2.68 -19.57
CA THR A 270 19.09 -3.85 -20.41
C THR A 270 18.13 -5.00 -20.16
N GLY A 271 17.37 -4.98 -19.07
CA GLY A 271 16.44 -6.04 -18.67
C GLY A 271 17.12 -7.30 -18.15
N LYS A 272 18.44 -7.26 -17.90
CA LYS A 272 19.19 -8.43 -17.44
C LYS A 272 18.98 -8.66 -15.95
N LEU A 273 18.69 -9.90 -15.57
CA LEU A 273 18.79 -10.36 -14.18
C LEU A 273 20.27 -10.43 -13.80
N LEU A 274 20.70 -9.54 -12.91
CA LEU A 274 22.10 -9.42 -12.48
C LEU A 274 22.42 -10.35 -11.30
N ALA A 275 21.49 -10.45 -10.35
CA ALA A 275 21.62 -11.31 -9.18
C ALA A 275 20.26 -11.85 -8.75
N ASP A 276 20.26 -13.04 -8.14
CA ASP A 276 19.08 -13.71 -7.60
C ASP A 276 19.35 -14.50 -6.30
N PRO A 277 20.05 -13.93 -5.30
CA PRO A 277 20.40 -14.65 -4.07
C PRO A 277 19.17 -15.19 -3.36
N THR A 278 19.32 -16.37 -2.75
CA THR A 278 18.30 -16.99 -1.91
C THR A 278 18.79 -16.99 -0.46
N LEU A 279 17.97 -16.49 0.44
CA LEU A 279 18.22 -16.40 1.87
C LEU A 279 17.18 -17.21 2.66
N GLU A 280 17.34 -17.24 3.98
CA GLU A 280 16.34 -17.81 4.89
C GLU A 280 14.95 -17.20 4.63
N ALA A 281 13.92 -18.02 4.78
CA ALA A 281 12.55 -17.62 4.52
C ALA A 281 12.13 -16.44 5.40
N THR A 282 11.52 -15.46 4.75
CA THR A 282 11.00 -14.25 5.36
C THR A 282 9.92 -13.64 4.46
N PHE A 283 8.98 -12.92 5.05
CA PHE A 283 7.91 -12.25 4.36
C PHE A 283 8.09 -10.72 4.41
N THR A 284 7.65 -10.04 3.36
CA THR A 284 7.61 -8.57 3.32
C THR A 284 6.39 -8.12 2.53
N PHE A 285 5.69 -7.11 3.04
CA PHE A 285 4.74 -6.34 2.24
C PHE A 285 5.45 -5.15 1.60
N HIS A 286 6.06 -4.30 2.42
CA HIS A 286 6.51 -2.99 1.99
C HIS A 286 8.03 -2.88 1.94
N HIS A 287 8.51 -2.34 0.83
CA HIS A 287 9.85 -1.82 0.77
C HIS A 287 9.87 -0.36 1.26
N VAL A 288 10.98 0.05 1.86
CA VAL A 288 11.18 1.44 2.29
C VAL A 288 11.76 2.25 1.14
N ASN A 289 12.92 1.82 0.63
CA ASN A 289 13.61 2.42 -0.51
C ASN A 289 14.82 1.54 -0.91
N ALA A 290 15.43 1.81 -2.07
CA ALA A 290 16.72 1.21 -2.45
C ALA A 290 17.65 2.21 -3.13
N PHE A 291 18.96 1.92 -3.10
CA PHE A 291 19.99 2.69 -3.81
C PHE A 291 21.21 1.84 -4.15
N ALA A 292 21.98 2.27 -5.15
CA ALA A 292 23.25 1.64 -5.50
C ALA A 292 24.41 2.27 -4.70
N ASP A 293 25.36 1.44 -4.27
CA ASP A 293 26.56 1.82 -3.53
C ASP A 293 27.74 0.92 -3.92
N ASP A 294 28.61 1.42 -4.81
CA ASP A 294 29.86 0.76 -5.23
C ASP A 294 29.74 -0.76 -5.48
N GLY A 295 28.86 -1.16 -6.42
CA GLY A 295 28.65 -2.57 -6.78
C GLY A 295 27.74 -3.36 -5.84
N THR A 296 27.26 -2.72 -4.76
CA THR A 296 26.24 -3.25 -3.85
C THR A 296 24.91 -2.54 -4.11
N VAL A 297 23.81 -3.28 -4.11
CA VAL A 297 22.47 -2.69 -4.04
C VAL A 297 22.03 -2.72 -2.58
N VAL A 298 21.73 -1.55 -2.02
CA VAL A 298 21.20 -1.42 -0.67
C VAL A 298 19.68 -1.31 -0.76
N LEU A 299 18.97 -2.22 -0.10
CA LEU A 299 17.51 -2.24 -0.02
C LEU A 299 17.08 -2.21 1.45
N ASP A 300 16.26 -1.23 1.82
CA ASP A 300 15.61 -1.19 3.11
C ASP A 300 14.15 -1.66 2.94
N LEU A 301 13.70 -2.59 3.79
CA LEU A 301 12.34 -3.15 3.74
C LEU A 301 11.81 -3.47 5.15
N VAL A 302 10.51 -3.70 5.25
CA VAL A 302 9.86 -4.20 6.47
C VAL A 302 9.78 -5.72 6.40
N GLU A 303 10.54 -6.37 7.28
CA GLU A 303 10.71 -7.82 7.33
C GLU A 303 9.81 -8.45 8.40
N TYR A 304 9.16 -9.56 8.05
CA TYR A 304 8.46 -10.47 8.96
C TYR A 304 9.11 -11.85 8.93
N PRO A 305 9.14 -12.59 10.05
CA PRO A 305 9.66 -13.97 10.07
C PRO A 305 8.91 -14.91 9.11
N ASP A 306 7.60 -14.72 8.97
CA ASP A 306 6.71 -15.51 8.13
C ASP A 306 5.48 -14.70 7.69
N ALA A 307 4.54 -15.36 7.02
CA ALA A 307 3.34 -14.73 6.48
C ALA A 307 2.14 -14.68 7.45
N ASP A 308 2.32 -14.95 8.76
CA ASP A 308 1.22 -14.96 9.73
C ASP A 308 0.50 -13.60 9.83
N ILE A 309 1.21 -12.52 9.53
CA ILE A 309 0.66 -11.15 9.43
C ILE A 309 -0.55 -11.07 8.48
N VAL A 310 -0.56 -11.85 7.40
CA VAL A 310 -1.68 -11.90 6.45
C VAL A 310 -2.96 -12.40 7.12
N GLY A 311 -2.84 -13.43 7.97
CA GLY A 311 -3.98 -13.98 8.73
C GLY A 311 -4.44 -13.05 9.84
N ALA A 312 -3.51 -12.36 10.50
CA ALA A 312 -3.81 -11.41 11.58
C ALA A 312 -4.65 -10.20 11.13
N MET A 313 -4.70 -9.93 9.82
CA MET A 313 -5.51 -8.85 9.24
C MET A 313 -6.96 -9.25 8.89
N ALA A 314 -7.37 -10.47 9.22
CA ALA A 314 -8.78 -10.87 9.15
C ALA A 314 -9.61 -10.07 10.17
N LEU A 315 -10.80 -9.62 9.77
CA LEU A 315 -11.65 -8.80 10.65
C LEU A 315 -12.11 -9.57 11.89
N SER A 316 -12.22 -10.90 11.83
CA SER A 316 -12.51 -11.73 13.01
C SER A 316 -11.42 -11.66 14.07
N GLU A 317 -10.16 -11.53 13.65
CA GLU A 317 -9.02 -11.36 14.56
C GLU A 317 -8.96 -9.91 15.05
N LEU A 318 -9.09 -8.93 14.13
CA LEU A 318 -9.00 -7.50 14.45
C LEU A 318 -10.15 -6.96 15.31
N ASP A 319 -11.34 -7.58 15.24
CA ASP A 319 -12.46 -7.24 16.12
C ASP A 319 -12.25 -7.75 17.56
N ASP A 320 -11.30 -8.65 17.84
CA ASP A 320 -11.01 -9.08 19.21
C ASP A 320 -10.42 -7.90 20.03
N GLU A 321 -10.64 -7.88 21.35
CA GLU A 321 -10.09 -6.85 22.25
C GLU A 321 -8.56 -6.80 22.18
N ASP A 322 -7.92 -7.96 21.96
CA ASP A 322 -6.48 -8.12 21.78
C ASP A 322 -6.07 -8.27 20.30
N GLY A 323 -6.98 -8.09 19.35
CA GLY A 323 -6.74 -8.32 17.93
C GLY A 323 -5.60 -7.51 17.34
N PHE A 324 -5.75 -6.18 17.35
CA PHE A 324 -4.75 -5.25 16.82
C PHE A 324 -3.39 -5.34 17.56
N PRO A 325 -3.32 -5.46 18.90
CA PRO A 325 -2.06 -5.69 19.63
C PRO A 325 -1.35 -7.00 19.30
N ASN A 326 -2.08 -8.04 18.84
CA ASN A 326 -1.51 -9.34 18.49
C ASN A 326 -1.04 -9.41 17.02
N VAL A 327 -1.25 -8.34 16.24
CA VAL A 327 -0.72 -8.24 14.88
C VAL A 327 0.82 -8.28 14.96
N PRO A 328 1.50 -9.20 14.25
CA PRO A 328 2.95 -9.26 14.27
C PRO A 328 3.60 -7.93 13.90
N ASP A 329 4.66 -7.56 14.62
CA ASP A 329 5.44 -6.36 14.30
C ASP A 329 6.35 -6.60 13.09
N GLY A 330 6.37 -5.64 12.18
CA GLY A 330 7.35 -5.58 11.10
C GLY A 330 8.69 -5.03 11.59
N HIS A 331 9.80 -5.46 10.99
CA HIS A 331 11.13 -5.02 11.36
C HIS A 331 11.82 -4.28 10.21
N LEU A 332 12.34 -3.07 10.45
CA LEU A 332 13.15 -2.38 9.44
C LEU A 332 14.51 -3.06 9.30
N VAL A 333 14.74 -3.71 8.16
CA VAL A 333 15.97 -4.43 7.83
C VAL A 333 16.60 -3.85 6.57
N ARG A 334 17.92 -3.62 6.62
CA ARG A 334 18.76 -3.24 5.49
C ARG A 334 19.44 -4.47 4.92
N TYR A 335 19.25 -4.64 3.62
CA TYR A 335 19.86 -5.67 2.78
C TYR A 335 20.99 -5.02 1.98
N HIS A 336 22.21 -5.50 2.18
CA HIS A 336 23.34 -5.24 1.30
C HIS A 336 23.46 -6.40 0.32
N ILE A 337 23.04 -6.18 -0.93
CA ILE A 337 23.01 -7.18 -1.99
C ILE A 337 24.29 -7.03 -2.82
N HIS A 338 25.24 -7.94 -2.63
CA HIS A 338 26.48 -8.00 -3.38
C HIS A 338 26.23 -8.70 -4.71
N VAL A 339 26.01 -7.91 -5.76
CA VAL A 339 25.52 -8.39 -7.06
C VAL A 339 26.46 -9.43 -7.68
N ASP A 340 27.76 -9.14 -7.71
CA ASP A 340 28.77 -10.03 -8.32
C ASP A 340 28.98 -11.34 -7.53
N GLU A 341 28.73 -11.32 -6.22
CA GLU A 341 28.89 -12.48 -5.33
C GLU A 341 27.60 -13.31 -5.22
N ASN A 342 26.49 -12.78 -5.72
CA ASN A 342 25.14 -13.31 -5.55
C ASN A 342 24.84 -13.61 -4.08
N ALA A 343 25.13 -12.65 -3.21
CA ALA A 343 25.03 -12.77 -1.75
C ALA A 343 24.30 -11.57 -1.12
N VAL A 344 23.76 -11.77 0.08
CA VAL A 344 23.04 -10.74 0.85
C VAL A 344 23.53 -10.73 2.29
N GLU A 345 23.93 -9.57 2.78
CA GLU A 345 24.09 -9.29 4.20
C GLU A 345 22.90 -8.50 4.72
N ARG A 346 22.36 -8.88 5.89
CA ARG A 346 21.18 -8.26 6.49
C ARG A 346 21.51 -7.67 7.85
N SER A 347 20.99 -6.48 8.12
CA SER A 347 21.13 -5.83 9.43
C SER A 347 19.85 -5.09 9.80
N ARG A 348 19.45 -5.15 11.07
CA ARG A 348 18.31 -4.40 11.59
C ARG A 348 18.71 -2.93 11.79
N LEU A 349 17.89 -2.00 11.30
CA LEU A 349 18.16 -0.56 11.44
C LEU A 349 17.43 0.08 12.63
N TYR A 350 16.36 -0.54 13.11
CA TYR A 350 15.52 -0.02 14.17
C TYR A 350 14.95 -1.14 15.04
N ASP A 351 15.05 -0.98 16.36
CA ASP A 351 14.69 -2.01 17.35
C ASP A 351 13.18 -2.11 17.62
N GLY A 352 12.38 -1.12 17.23
CA GLY A 352 10.92 -1.15 17.36
C GLY A 352 10.20 -1.82 16.19
N GLY A 353 8.88 -1.89 16.30
CA GLY A 353 7.96 -2.33 15.24
C GLY A 353 7.65 -1.19 14.26
N ILE A 354 7.60 -1.49 12.97
CA ILE A 354 7.28 -0.50 11.93
C ILE A 354 6.43 -1.09 10.81
N GLU A 355 5.51 -0.28 10.29
CA GLU A 355 4.85 -0.52 8.99
C GLU A 355 4.52 0.78 8.23
N LEU A 356 3.97 0.64 7.02
CA LEU A 356 3.65 1.70 6.07
C LEU A 356 4.82 2.68 5.89
N PRO A 357 6.03 2.17 5.58
CA PRO A 357 7.24 2.97 5.50
C PRO A 357 7.22 3.88 4.28
N ARG A 358 7.80 5.08 4.43
CA ARG A 358 7.98 6.05 3.36
C ARG A 358 9.30 6.78 3.49
N VAL A 359 9.89 7.08 2.36
CA VAL A 359 10.90 8.13 2.21
C VAL A 359 10.27 9.33 1.50
N ALA A 360 10.88 10.50 1.62
CA ALA A 360 10.49 11.65 0.82
C ALA A 360 10.63 11.33 -0.68
N ARG A 361 9.69 11.81 -1.51
CA ARG A 361 9.64 11.51 -2.95
C ARG A 361 10.99 11.72 -3.64
N SER A 362 11.69 12.83 -3.36
CA SER A 362 12.99 13.15 -3.96
C SER A 362 14.10 12.14 -3.64
N SER A 363 13.93 11.32 -2.61
CA SER A 363 14.90 10.33 -2.16
C SER A 363 14.64 8.93 -2.73
N VAL A 364 13.49 8.71 -3.37
CA VAL A 364 13.15 7.42 -4.01
C VAL A 364 14.22 7.05 -5.02
N GLY A 365 14.69 5.80 -4.96
CA GLY A 365 15.74 5.27 -5.85
C GLY A 365 17.15 5.77 -5.59
N ARG A 366 17.34 6.61 -4.56
CA ARG A 366 18.62 7.22 -4.19
C ARG A 366 18.92 7.00 -2.71
N ARG A 367 20.19 7.25 -2.35
CA ARG A 367 20.63 7.20 -0.95
C ARG A 367 19.76 8.15 -0.12
N HIS A 368 19.24 7.63 0.98
CA HIS A 368 18.37 8.35 1.89
C HIS A 368 18.91 8.18 3.31
N ARG A 369 18.72 9.22 4.13
CA ARG A 369 19.07 9.19 5.55
C ARG A 369 17.86 8.97 6.44
N TYR A 370 16.70 9.46 6.05
CA TYR A 370 15.50 9.40 6.87
C TYR A 370 14.41 8.55 6.22
N ALA A 371 13.80 7.68 7.03
CA ALA A 371 12.58 6.97 6.72
C ALA A 371 11.52 7.30 7.79
N TYR A 372 10.27 7.30 7.39
CA TYR A 372 9.10 7.55 8.24
C TYR A 372 8.16 6.35 8.15
N GLY A 373 7.48 5.99 9.22
CA GLY A 373 6.49 4.90 9.21
C GLY A 373 5.57 4.96 10.41
N GLN A 374 4.61 4.05 10.45
CA GLN A 374 3.85 3.77 11.66
C GLN A 374 4.74 3.02 12.65
N ALA A 375 4.81 3.48 13.90
CA ALA A 375 5.33 2.67 15.00
C ALA A 375 4.23 1.72 15.47
N THR A 376 4.43 0.41 15.37
CA THR A 376 3.37 -0.59 15.62
C THR A 376 3.41 -1.21 17.01
N ASP A 377 4.53 -1.10 17.71
CA ASP A 377 4.83 -1.78 18.98
C ASP A 377 4.36 -1.00 20.22
N ARG A 378 3.12 -0.49 20.18
CA ARG A 378 2.55 0.36 21.24
C ARG A 378 1.24 -0.24 21.78
N GLU A 379 1.12 -0.30 23.10
CA GLU A 379 -0.11 -0.75 23.76
C GLU A 379 -1.17 0.37 23.80
N GLY A 380 -2.35 0.13 23.25
CA GLY A 380 -3.48 1.07 23.28
C GLY A 380 -3.29 2.33 22.42
N ALA A 381 -2.36 2.29 21.46
CA ALA A 381 -2.12 3.28 20.42
C ALA A 381 -1.26 2.65 19.32
N ASN A 382 -0.98 3.39 18.26
CA ASN A 382 0.26 3.21 17.50
C ASN A 382 0.99 4.56 17.49
N GLY A 383 2.00 4.74 16.65
CA GLY A 383 2.68 6.03 16.53
C GLY A 383 3.17 6.36 15.13
N LEU A 384 3.84 7.49 15.02
CA LEU A 384 4.67 7.85 13.89
C LEU A 384 6.13 7.76 14.32
N VAL A 385 6.94 7.00 13.59
CA VAL A 385 8.39 6.92 13.78
C VAL A 385 9.11 7.61 12.64
N LYS A 386 10.16 8.36 12.97
CA LYS A 386 11.22 8.81 12.06
C LYS A 386 12.50 8.10 12.44
N ILE A 387 13.14 7.46 11.47
CA ILE A 387 14.37 6.70 11.65
C ILE A 387 15.49 7.38 10.87
N ASP A 388 16.62 7.60 11.52
CA ASP A 388 17.88 7.95 10.89
C ASP A 388 18.61 6.66 10.49
N CYS A 389 18.48 6.27 9.22
CA CYS A 389 18.99 5.02 8.65
C CYS A 389 20.52 4.96 8.54
N GLU A 390 21.24 6.03 8.88
CA GLU A 390 22.71 6.02 8.98
C GLU A 390 23.18 5.67 10.40
N THR A 391 22.45 6.14 11.41
CA THR A 391 22.82 5.98 12.83
C THR A 391 22.01 4.91 13.57
N GLY A 392 20.88 4.48 13.01
CA GLY A 392 19.90 3.60 13.67
C GLY A 392 19.11 4.27 14.79
N THR A 393 19.23 5.59 14.95
CA THR A 393 18.46 6.34 15.96
C THR A 393 17.07 6.66 15.46
N ALA A 394 16.09 6.68 16.36
CA ALA A 394 14.70 6.96 16.02
C ALA A 394 14.12 8.05 16.92
N ARG A 395 13.15 8.78 16.37
CA ARG A 395 12.26 9.66 17.11
C ARG A 395 10.83 9.22 16.82
N GLU A 396 10.00 9.24 17.85
CA GLU A 396 8.62 8.84 17.74
C GLU A 396 7.67 9.88 18.31
N TRP A 397 6.46 9.87 17.78
CA TRP A 397 5.31 10.57 18.32
C TRP A 397 4.15 9.59 18.46
N TRP A 398 3.45 9.63 19.59
CA TRP A 398 2.20 8.91 19.79
C TRP A 398 1.40 9.58 20.92
N GLU A 399 0.09 9.35 20.90
CA GLU A 399 -0.83 9.72 21.97
C GLU A 399 -1.71 8.51 22.29
N ARG A 400 -2.10 8.34 23.55
CA ARG A 400 -2.98 7.23 23.94
C ARG A 400 -4.30 7.31 23.18
N SER A 401 -4.82 6.16 22.75
CA SER A 401 -6.08 6.04 22.02
C SER A 401 -6.06 6.66 20.62
N VAL A 402 -4.88 7.09 20.13
CA VAL A 402 -4.70 7.66 18.79
C VAL A 402 -3.95 6.68 17.89
N TYR A 403 -4.51 6.43 16.72
CA TYR A 403 -3.97 5.50 15.73
C TYR A 403 -3.67 6.24 14.43
N VAL A 404 -2.40 6.49 14.19
CA VAL A 404 -1.83 7.14 13.01
C VAL A 404 -1.82 6.17 11.84
N GLU A 405 -2.14 6.65 10.63
CA GLU A 405 -2.05 5.94 9.36
C GLU A 405 -0.68 6.17 8.67
N GLU A 406 -0.52 5.77 7.40
CA GLU A 406 0.72 5.98 6.63
C GLU A 406 1.19 7.45 6.66
N PRO A 407 2.42 7.72 7.14
CA PRO A 407 2.99 9.06 7.09
C PRO A 407 3.49 9.42 5.68
N VAL A 408 3.18 10.62 5.21
CA VAL A 408 3.59 11.15 3.90
C VAL A 408 4.58 12.30 4.10
N PRO A 409 5.91 12.03 4.02
CA PRO A 409 6.93 13.07 4.11
C PRO A 409 6.99 13.92 2.85
N LEU A 410 6.99 15.25 3.02
CA LEU A 410 7.06 16.26 1.98
C LEU A 410 8.20 17.23 2.30
N HIS A 411 9.11 17.43 1.36
CA HIS A 411 10.16 18.42 1.51
C HIS A 411 9.62 19.83 1.28
N HIS A 412 10.19 20.78 2.02
CA HIS A 412 10.07 22.19 1.70
C HIS A 412 10.61 22.43 0.27
N PRO A 413 9.98 23.30 -0.56
CA PRO A 413 10.45 23.58 -1.93
C PRO A 413 11.91 24.04 -1.99
N ASP A 414 12.32 24.82 -0.98
CA ASP A 414 13.69 25.32 -0.79
C ASP A 414 14.51 24.49 0.22
N ALA A 415 14.14 23.22 0.46
CA ALA A 415 14.79 22.38 1.45
C ALA A 415 16.31 22.26 1.22
N THR A 416 17.07 22.47 2.29
CA THR A 416 18.54 22.28 2.27
C THR A 416 19.01 21.10 3.12
N ALA A 417 18.20 20.66 4.07
CA ALA A 417 18.42 19.44 4.84
C ALA A 417 17.50 18.31 4.33
N ALA A 418 17.92 17.06 4.57
CA ALA A 418 17.21 15.87 4.08
C ALA A 418 15.87 15.59 4.77
N ASP A 419 15.53 16.35 5.82
CA ASP A 419 14.31 16.29 6.61
C ASP A 419 13.67 17.67 6.81
N ASP A 420 14.03 18.65 5.97
CA ASP A 420 13.42 19.98 5.97
C ASP A 420 12.08 19.94 5.22
N GLY A 421 10.99 20.08 5.97
CA GLY A 421 9.63 19.98 5.44
C GLY A 421 8.63 19.50 6.47
N VAL A 422 7.57 18.85 6.01
CA VAL A 422 6.50 18.30 6.87
C VAL A 422 6.27 16.82 6.64
N VAL A 423 5.65 16.17 7.61
CA VAL A 423 5.03 14.84 7.44
C VAL A 423 3.54 14.98 7.67
N LEU A 424 2.74 14.52 6.71
CA LEU A 424 1.29 14.47 6.84
C LEU A 424 0.88 13.06 7.25
N ALA A 425 0.01 12.92 8.25
CA ALA A 425 -0.57 11.62 8.59
C ALA A 425 -2.01 11.80 9.10
N THR A 426 -2.93 10.98 8.64
CA THR A 426 -4.26 10.89 9.26
C THR A 426 -4.14 10.06 10.53
N ALA A 427 -4.95 10.38 11.54
CA ALA A 427 -4.99 9.63 12.78
C ALA A 427 -6.41 9.57 13.33
N LEU A 428 -6.82 8.39 13.78
CA LEU A 428 -8.12 8.18 14.42
C LEU A 428 -7.95 8.21 15.93
N ASP A 429 -8.65 9.13 16.58
CA ASP A 429 -8.82 9.14 18.03
C ASP A 429 -10.05 8.29 18.39
N LEU A 430 -9.81 7.15 19.05
CA LEU A 430 -10.86 6.19 19.41
C LEU A 430 -11.73 6.68 20.57
N GLU A 431 -11.21 7.53 21.46
CA GLU A 431 -12.01 8.10 22.56
C GLU A 431 -12.98 9.17 22.03
N ARG A 432 -12.53 9.95 21.05
CA ARG A 432 -13.35 10.98 20.40
C ARG A 432 -14.21 10.43 19.26
N GLU A 433 -13.96 9.20 18.81
CA GLU A 433 -14.47 8.63 17.54
C GLU A 433 -14.36 9.64 16.39
N GLN A 434 -13.17 10.25 16.24
CA GLN A 434 -12.94 11.32 15.27
C GLN A 434 -11.56 11.19 14.63
N THR A 435 -11.51 11.28 13.31
CA THR A 435 -10.25 11.34 12.58
C THR A 435 -9.76 12.78 12.49
N MET A 436 -8.44 12.94 12.54
CA MET A 436 -7.75 14.20 12.31
C MET A 436 -6.61 14.00 11.30
N LEU A 437 -6.34 15.03 10.51
CA LEU A 437 -5.08 15.13 9.78
C LEU A 437 -4.07 15.86 10.67
N LEU A 438 -2.92 15.22 10.88
CA LEU A 438 -1.78 15.77 11.60
C LEU A 438 -0.73 16.29 10.62
N VAL A 439 -0.22 17.49 10.89
CA VAL A 439 0.92 18.08 10.18
C VAL A 439 2.08 18.15 11.16
N PHE A 440 3.14 17.40 10.88
CA PHE A 440 4.35 17.35 11.70
C PHE A 440 5.47 18.12 11.03
N ASP A 441 6.32 18.75 11.84
CA ASP A 441 7.67 19.13 11.42
C ASP A 441 8.49 17.86 11.14
N ALA A 442 9.00 17.70 9.91
CA ALA A 442 9.67 16.46 9.50
C ALA A 442 11.02 16.24 10.21
N ALA A 443 11.66 17.31 10.71
CA ALA A 443 12.92 17.22 11.43
C ALA A 443 12.71 16.71 12.86
N THR A 444 11.72 17.26 13.55
CA THR A 444 11.54 17.12 15.01
C THR A 444 10.35 16.26 15.43
N LEU A 445 9.45 15.91 14.51
CA LEU A 445 8.14 15.30 14.77
C LEU A 445 7.26 16.11 15.74
N ALA A 446 7.48 17.42 15.84
CA ALA A 446 6.56 18.30 16.56
C ALA A 446 5.28 18.50 15.74
N VAL A 447 4.11 18.35 16.37
CA VAL A 447 2.82 18.64 15.73
C VAL A 447 2.71 20.15 15.52
N GLN A 448 2.64 20.57 14.26
CA GLN A 448 2.43 21.96 13.83
C GLN A 448 0.93 22.29 13.70
N ALA A 449 0.13 21.33 13.23
CA ALA A 449 -1.32 21.48 13.11
C ALA A 449 -2.07 20.16 13.30
N ARG A 450 -3.30 20.26 13.82
CA ARG A 450 -4.32 19.21 13.84
C ARG A 450 -5.56 19.71 13.14
N ALA A 451 -6.01 19.03 12.10
CA ALA A 451 -7.25 19.36 11.40
C ALA A 451 -8.31 18.29 11.63
N PHE A 452 -9.37 18.63 12.36
CA PHE A 452 -10.39 17.68 12.81
C PHE A 452 -11.47 17.45 11.75
N LEU A 453 -11.63 16.20 11.33
CA LEU A 453 -12.61 15.79 10.32
C LEU A 453 -14.02 15.67 10.95
N PRO A 454 -15.10 15.71 10.14
CA PRO A 454 -16.45 15.66 10.68
C PRO A 454 -16.90 14.25 11.14
N HIS A 455 -16.05 13.23 11.02
CA HIS A 455 -16.35 11.83 11.33
C HIS A 455 -15.09 11.02 11.66
N ALA A 456 -15.28 9.81 12.20
CA ALA A 456 -14.27 8.75 12.18
C ALA A 456 -14.17 8.17 10.77
N GLU A 457 -12.95 8.13 10.24
CA GLU A 457 -12.62 7.36 9.04
C GLU A 457 -12.22 5.94 9.44
N PRO A 458 -12.65 4.92 8.68
CA PRO A 458 -12.06 3.60 8.81
C PRO A 458 -10.60 3.64 8.39
N PHE A 459 -9.76 2.80 8.99
CA PHE A 459 -8.33 2.71 8.67
C PHE A 459 -8.13 2.43 7.19
N GLY A 460 -7.39 3.32 6.52
CA GLY A 460 -6.98 3.17 5.13
C GLY A 460 -5.62 2.49 4.97
N PHE A 461 -5.13 2.46 3.72
CA PHE A 461 -3.84 1.86 3.39
C PHE A 461 -2.86 2.94 2.95
N HIS A 462 -2.92 3.34 1.68
CA HIS A 462 -1.92 4.21 1.08
C HIS A 462 -2.48 5.51 0.52
N GLY A 463 -1.59 6.48 0.36
CA GLY A 463 -1.88 7.74 -0.29
C GLY A 463 -0.73 8.32 -1.09
N ARG A 464 -1.07 9.36 -1.86
CA ARG A 464 -0.11 10.15 -2.62
C ARG A 464 -0.46 11.63 -2.51
N PHE A 465 0.57 12.44 -2.34
CA PHE A 465 0.48 13.88 -2.47
C PHE A 465 0.75 14.27 -3.92
N PHE A 466 -0.21 14.97 -4.53
CA PHE A 466 -0.09 15.54 -5.86
C PHE A 466 0.18 17.03 -5.73
N VAL A 467 1.33 17.48 -6.22
CA VAL A 467 1.66 18.90 -6.31
C VAL A 467 0.82 19.53 -7.43
N ASP A 468 0.38 20.78 -7.21
CA ASP A 468 -0.40 21.57 -8.18
C ASP A 468 0.38 21.94 -9.45
#